data_AF-A0A0N9IKM8-F1
#
_entry.id   AF-A0A0N9IKM8-F1
#
_cell.length_a   1.000
_cell.length_b   1.000
_cell.length_c   1.000
_cell.angle_alpha   90.00
_cell.angle_beta   90.00
_cell.angle_gamma   90.00
#
_symmetry.space_group_name_H-M   'P 1'
#
loop_
_entity.id
_entity.type
_entity.pdbx_description
1 polymer ?
#
loop_
_entity_poly.entity_id
_entity_poly.type
_entity_poly.pdbx_seq_one_letter_code
_entity_poly.pdbx_strand_id
1 'polypeptide(L)'
;MAPKRTLIVVAVLVGVVILYVLGNDKQKQGGTNNANTPAASSTACRVAVIADVLNVRQSPDVKAQVVGKFQRNAEADAEKVVQNGFRKLSENRWVSNDYVKPLQGRDC
;
A
#
# COMPACT_ATOMS: atom_id res chain seq x y z
N MET A 1 30.39 34.08 11.44
CA MET A 1 29.78 32.89 12.08
C MET A 1 28.28 32.93 11.83
N ALA A 2 27.74 32.02 11.01
CA ALA A 2 26.31 31.98 10.70
C ALA A 2 25.57 31.08 11.73
N PRO A 3 24.35 31.44 12.17
CA PRO A 3 23.56 30.55 13.00
C PRO A 3 22.92 29.45 12.14
N LYS A 4 23.16 28.20 12.52
CA LYS A 4 22.56 27.00 11.93
C LYS A 4 21.08 26.95 12.30
N ARG A 5 20.21 26.91 11.30
CA ARG A 5 18.78 26.59 11.50
C ARG A 5 18.67 25.09 11.81
N THR A 6 18.53 24.78 13.08
CA THR A 6 18.27 23.43 13.58
C THR A 6 16.80 23.09 13.31
N LEU A 7 16.56 22.27 12.28
CA LEU A 7 15.22 21.77 11.95
C LEU A 7 14.93 20.58 12.87
N ILE A 8 14.01 20.80 13.81
CA ILE A 8 13.49 19.78 14.72
C ILE A 8 12.62 18.83 13.91
N VAL A 9 13.02 17.57 13.78
CA VAL A 9 12.11 16.50 13.36
C VAL A 9 11.91 15.59 14.57
N VAL A 10 10.76 15.80 15.20
CA VAL A 10 10.28 15.11 16.39
C VAL A 10 10.12 13.62 16.09
N ALA A 11 10.81 12.79 16.87
CA ALA A 11 10.51 11.38 17.00
C ALA A 11 9.14 11.23 17.67
N VAL A 12 8.15 10.67 16.96
CA VAL A 12 6.92 10.15 17.59
C VAL A 12 6.79 8.69 17.20
N LEU A 13 7.44 7.85 17.98
CA LEU A 13 7.08 6.45 18.14
C LEU A 13 6.32 6.33 19.46
N VAL A 14 5.33 5.44 19.47
CA VAL A 14 4.50 4.94 20.58
C VAL A 14 3.15 5.62 20.75
N GLY A 15 2.09 4.85 20.55
CA GLY A 15 0.78 5.18 21.11
C GLY A 15 -0.46 4.67 20.37
N VAL A 16 -0.42 3.52 19.71
CA VAL A 16 -1.66 2.82 19.32
C VAL A 16 -2.31 2.29 20.59
N VAL A 17 -3.20 3.06 21.23
CA VAL A 17 -4.06 2.58 22.32
C VAL A 17 -5.41 3.35 22.31
N ILE A 18 -6.43 2.63 21.85
CA ILE A 18 -7.83 2.63 22.29
C ILE A 18 -8.71 3.85 21.93
N LEU A 19 -9.41 3.73 20.80
CA LEU A 19 -10.73 4.33 20.61
C LEU A 19 -11.79 3.25 20.93
N TYR A 20 -12.31 3.28 22.15
CA TYR A 20 -13.58 2.66 22.52
C TYR A 20 -14.58 3.79 22.74
N VAL A 21 -15.37 4.11 21.71
CA VAL A 21 -16.65 4.82 21.89
C VAL A 21 -17.67 4.13 20.99
N LEU A 22 -18.61 3.48 21.67
CA LEU A 22 -19.96 3.09 21.26
C LEU A 22 -20.42 3.69 19.92
N GLY A 23 -20.39 2.86 18.89
CA GLY A 23 -21.22 2.97 17.71
C GLY A 23 -21.94 1.64 17.52
N ASN A 24 -22.93 1.35 18.35
CA ASN A 24 -23.93 0.34 18.02
C ASN A 24 -24.64 0.86 16.77
N ASP A 25 -24.48 0.17 15.64
CA ASP A 25 -25.61 -0.44 14.92
C ASP A 25 -25.15 -1.18 13.66
N LYS A 26 -25.36 -2.50 13.69
CA LYS A 26 -25.54 -3.43 12.57
C LYS A 26 -24.51 -3.42 11.44
N GLN A 27 -23.50 -4.28 11.58
CA GLN A 27 -23.14 -5.18 10.48
C GLN A 27 -23.23 -6.63 10.95
N LYS A 28 -24.48 -7.13 11.01
CA LYS A 28 -24.74 -8.55 10.96
C LYS A 28 -24.58 -9.02 9.52
N GLN A 29 -23.94 -10.18 9.36
CA GLN A 29 -24.07 -11.22 8.33
C GLN A 29 -22.66 -11.68 7.95
N GLY A 30 -22.14 -12.80 8.47
CA GLY A 30 -22.77 -14.11 8.47
C GLY A 30 -22.29 -14.83 7.21
N GLY A 31 -21.26 -15.67 7.35
CA GLY A 31 -20.59 -16.30 6.21
C GLY A 31 -21.45 -17.34 5.48
N THR A 32 -21.16 -17.56 4.20
CA THR A 32 -21.09 -18.87 3.51
C THR A 32 -20.44 -18.64 2.15
N ASN A 33 -19.54 -19.55 1.77
CA ASN A 33 -18.75 -19.54 0.55
C ASN A 33 -19.64 -19.69 -0.71
N ASN A 34 -19.70 -18.66 -1.54
CA ASN A 34 -19.64 -18.79 -3.00
C ASN A 34 -19.27 -17.43 -3.60
N ALA A 35 -18.23 -17.41 -4.42
CA ALA A 35 -17.58 -16.20 -4.91
C ALA A 35 -18.45 -15.44 -5.91
N ASN A 36 -19.30 -14.52 -5.45
CA ASN A 36 -19.72 -13.33 -6.22
C ASN A 36 -20.56 -12.39 -5.32
N THR A 37 -19.92 -11.59 -4.50
CA THR A 37 -20.60 -10.50 -3.78
C THR A 37 -19.74 -9.25 -3.94
N PRO A 38 -20.26 -8.15 -4.52
CA PRO A 38 -19.54 -6.89 -4.52
C PRO A 38 -19.54 -6.38 -3.07
N ALA A 39 -18.56 -6.81 -2.28
CA ALA A 39 -18.19 -6.13 -1.06
C ALA A 39 -17.97 -4.67 -1.46
N ALA A 40 -18.64 -3.74 -0.78
CA ALA A 40 -18.63 -2.30 -1.06
C ALA A 40 -17.23 -1.88 -1.55
N SER A 41 -17.13 -1.75 -2.87
CA SER A 41 -15.85 -1.93 -3.54
C SER A 41 -15.13 -0.61 -3.43
N SER A 42 -14.12 -0.52 -2.54
CA SER A 42 -13.15 0.55 -2.69
C SER A 42 -12.57 0.40 -4.10
N THR A 43 -12.91 1.32 -4.99
CA THR A 43 -12.38 1.34 -6.35
C THR A 43 -10.89 1.67 -6.35
N ALA A 44 -10.34 2.08 -5.21
CA ALA A 44 -8.91 2.34 -5.00
C ALA A 44 -8.04 1.25 -5.63
N CYS A 45 -7.01 1.68 -6.35
CA CYS A 45 -6.11 0.79 -7.04
C CYS A 45 -5.43 -0.16 -6.05
N ARG A 46 -5.48 -1.45 -6.35
CA ARG A 46 -4.85 -2.51 -5.55
C ARG A 46 -4.30 -3.55 -6.49
N VAL A 47 -3.09 -4.02 -6.18
CA VAL A 47 -2.36 -4.95 -7.04
C VAL A 47 -1.88 -6.17 -6.26
N ALA A 48 -1.78 -7.32 -6.94
CA ALA A 48 -1.18 -8.54 -6.44
C ALA A 48 0.19 -8.80 -7.08
N VAL A 49 1.15 -9.27 -6.28
CA VAL A 49 2.50 -9.62 -6.72
C VAL A 49 2.52 -10.99 -7.39
N ILE A 50 3.09 -11.07 -8.59
CA ILE A 50 3.22 -12.33 -9.36
C ILE A 50 4.63 -12.93 -9.33
N ALA A 51 5.64 -12.14 -8.99
CA ALA A 51 7.01 -12.63 -8.78
C ALA A 51 7.15 -13.37 -7.44
N ASP A 52 8.14 -14.26 -7.32
CA ASP A 52 8.44 -14.94 -6.04
C ASP A 52 8.83 -13.92 -4.96
N VAL A 53 9.72 -12.99 -5.31
CA VAL A 53 10.15 -11.88 -4.46
C VAL A 53 10.18 -10.60 -5.29
N LEU A 54 9.53 -9.54 -4.80
CA LEU A 54 9.51 -8.24 -5.44
C LEU A 54 10.04 -7.15 -4.50
N ASN A 55 11.06 -6.42 -4.93
CA ASN A 55 11.63 -5.31 -4.17
C ASN A 55 10.73 -4.08 -4.26
N VAL A 56 10.48 -3.45 -3.11
CA VAL A 56 9.93 -2.10 -3.01
C VAL A 56 11.10 -1.12 -2.96
N ARG A 57 11.09 -0.14 -3.84
CA ARG A 57 12.17 0.83 -4.02
C ARG A 57 11.73 2.24 -3.64
N GLN A 58 12.70 3.04 -3.21
CA GLN A 58 12.44 4.42 -2.76
C GLN A 58 11.99 5.35 -3.90
N SER A 59 12.44 5.09 -5.13
CA SER A 59 12.12 5.86 -6.32
C SER A 59 11.93 4.92 -7.53
N PRO A 60 11.31 5.38 -8.64
CA PRO A 60 11.04 4.55 -9.81
C PRO A 60 12.31 4.33 -10.66
N ASP A 61 13.29 3.65 -10.09
CA ASP A 61 14.59 3.36 -10.71
C ASP A 61 15.12 1.98 -10.23
N VAL A 62 15.72 1.20 -11.14
CA VAL A 62 16.28 -0.13 -10.83
C VAL A 62 17.49 -0.10 -9.89
N LYS A 63 18.18 1.04 -9.77
CA LYS A 63 19.31 1.29 -8.87
C LYS A 63 18.89 1.99 -7.56
N ALA A 64 17.62 2.39 -7.43
CA ALA A 64 17.12 3.00 -6.20
C ALA A 64 17.21 2.05 -5.00
N GLN A 65 17.38 2.63 -3.81
CA GLN A 65 17.43 1.89 -2.55
C GLN A 65 16.18 1.01 -2.38
N VAL A 66 16.41 -0.24 -1.99
CA VAL A 66 15.33 -1.15 -1.61
C VAL A 66 14.90 -0.83 -0.18
N VAL A 67 13.64 -0.43 -0.01
CA VAL A 67 13.03 -0.04 1.27
C VAL A 67 12.06 -1.09 1.81
N GLY A 68 11.83 -2.16 1.06
CA GLY A 68 10.99 -3.27 1.47
C GLY A 68 10.96 -4.38 0.43
N LYS A 69 10.24 -5.46 0.75
CA LYS A 69 10.04 -6.60 -0.15
C LYS A 69 8.64 -7.17 0.01
N PHE A 70 8.10 -7.68 -1.09
CA PHE A 70 6.90 -8.50 -1.11
C PHE A 70 7.22 -9.91 -1.56
N GLN A 71 6.43 -10.86 -1.09
CA GLN A 71 6.42 -12.24 -1.56
C GLN A 71 5.31 -12.42 -2.61
N ARG A 72 5.35 -13.51 -3.38
CA ARG A 72 4.27 -13.89 -4.30
C ARG A 72 2.89 -13.86 -3.61
N ASN A 73 1.88 -13.42 -4.35
CA ASN A 73 0.49 -13.26 -3.91
C ASN A 73 0.27 -12.21 -2.81
N ALA A 74 1.30 -11.50 -2.36
CA ALA A 74 1.10 -10.33 -1.53
C ALA A 74 0.28 -9.29 -2.29
N GLU A 75 -0.67 -8.66 -1.60
CA GLU A 75 -1.45 -7.56 -2.13
C GLU A 75 -1.02 -6.25 -1.48
N ALA A 76 -1.07 -5.18 -2.26
CA ALA A 76 -0.80 -3.83 -1.77
C ALA A 76 -1.72 -2.82 -2.46
N ASP A 77 -2.11 -1.81 -1.70
CA ASP A 77 -2.71 -0.61 -2.27
C ASP A 77 -1.67 0.09 -3.15
N ALA A 78 -2.15 0.70 -4.22
CA ALA A 78 -1.34 1.38 -5.19
C ALA A 78 -2.00 2.66 -5.68
N GLU A 79 -1.21 3.48 -6.36
CA GLU A 79 -1.70 4.62 -7.11
C GLU A 79 -1.81 4.23 -8.60
N LYS A 80 -2.56 5.03 -9.36
CA LYS A 80 -2.65 4.89 -10.83
C LYS A 80 -1.36 5.29 -11.55
N VAL A 81 -0.40 5.86 -10.82
CA VAL A 81 0.85 6.39 -11.35
C VAL A 81 1.81 5.26 -11.68
N VAL A 82 2.24 5.22 -12.94
CA VAL A 82 3.35 4.40 -13.42
C VAL A 82 4.41 5.34 -14.01
N GLN A 83 5.65 5.20 -13.56
CA GLN A 83 6.78 5.99 -14.02
C GLN A 83 8.00 5.08 -14.21
N ASN A 84 8.69 5.20 -15.33
CA ASN A 84 9.89 4.40 -15.65
C ASN A 84 9.71 2.88 -15.47
N GLY A 85 8.51 2.35 -15.74
CA GLY A 85 8.19 0.93 -15.54
C GLY A 85 7.92 0.54 -14.09
N PHE A 86 7.84 1.49 -13.16
CA PHE A 86 7.48 1.23 -11.76
C PHE A 86 6.10 1.81 -11.44
N ARG A 87 5.28 1.04 -10.73
CA ARG A 87 4.01 1.48 -10.15
C ARG A 87 4.25 2.07 -8.77
N LYS A 88 3.65 3.23 -8.51
CA LYS A 88 3.69 3.87 -7.19
C LYS A 88 2.72 3.15 -6.24
N LEU A 89 3.21 2.80 -5.06
CA LEU A 89 2.38 2.23 -3.99
C LEU A 89 1.93 3.29 -3.00
N SER A 90 2.89 4.14 -2.63
CA SER A 90 2.71 5.28 -1.74
C SER A 90 3.94 6.18 -1.89
N GLU A 91 4.02 7.24 -1.08
CA GLU A 91 5.22 8.08 -1.05
C GLU A 91 6.48 7.26 -0.78
N ASN A 92 7.53 7.50 -1.59
CA ASN A 92 8.80 6.79 -1.55
C ASN A 92 8.70 5.25 -1.63
N ARG A 93 7.65 4.70 -2.24
CA ARG A 93 7.47 3.25 -2.39
C ARG A 93 6.99 2.91 -3.78
N TRP A 94 7.86 2.22 -4.52
CA TRP A 94 7.67 1.87 -5.92
C TRP A 94 7.99 0.39 -6.15
N VAL A 95 7.25 -0.27 -7.03
CA VAL A 95 7.51 -1.65 -7.44
C VAL A 95 7.53 -1.75 -8.95
N SER A 96 8.30 -2.66 -9.53
CA SER A 96 8.26 -2.88 -10.98
C SER A 96 6.84 -3.29 -11.39
N ASN A 97 6.28 -2.57 -12.36
CA ASN A 97 4.92 -2.76 -12.84
C ASN A 97 4.74 -4.13 -13.53
N ASP A 98 5.82 -4.69 -14.08
CA ASP A 98 5.80 -5.99 -14.76
C ASP A 98 5.57 -7.17 -13.80
N TYR A 99 5.78 -6.95 -12.49
CA TYR A 99 5.66 -7.98 -11.46
C TYR A 99 4.44 -7.82 -10.55
N VAL A 100 3.49 -6.97 -10.96
CA VAL A 100 2.22 -6.79 -10.28
C VAL A 100 1.05 -6.83 -11.26
N LYS A 101 -0.12 -7.27 -10.79
CA LYS A 101 -1.37 -7.25 -11.56
C LYS A 101 -2.47 -6.55 -10.76
N PRO A 102 -3.24 -5.62 -11.36
CA PRO A 102 -4.45 -5.10 -10.73
C PRO A 102 -5.39 -6.23 -10.31
N LEU A 103 -5.97 -6.10 -9.12
CA LEU A 103 -7.06 -6.96 -8.70
C LEU A 103 -8.33 -6.64 -9.51
N GLN A 104 -9.19 -7.64 -9.68
CA GLN A 104 -10.44 -7.48 -10.43
C GLN A 104 -11.33 -6.40 -9.78
N GLY A 105 -11.94 -5.55 -10.61
CA GLY A 105 -12.84 -4.47 -10.16
C GLY A 105 -12.13 -3.29 -9.47
N ARG A 106 -10.80 -3.18 -9.57
CA ARG A 106 -10.03 -2.01 -9.07
C ARG A 106 -9.71 -1.04 -10.19
N ASP A 107 -9.64 0.24 -9.85
CA ASP A 107 -9.35 1.34 -10.77
C ASP A 107 -7.85 1.66 -10.75
N CYS A 108 -7.10 0.93 -11.59
CA CYS A 108 -5.64 0.96 -11.76
C CYS A 108 -5.26 1.15 -13.24
#